data_AF-A0A0R3TZT4-F1
#
_entry.id   AF-A0A0R3TZT4-F1
#
_cell.length_a   1.000
_cell.length_b   1.000
_cell.length_c   1.000
_cell.angle_alpha   90.00
_cell.angle_beta   90.00
_cell.angle_gamma   90.00
#
_symmetry.space_group_name_H-M   'P 1'
#
loop_
_entity.id
_entity.type
_entity.pdbx_description
1 polymer ?
#
loop_
_entity_poly.entity_id
_entity_poly.type
_entity_poly.pdbx_seq_one_letter_code
_entity_poly.pdbx_strand_id
1 'polypeptide(L)'
;MVTGSTVKKMSKFDINDTVTLKLEDGTVQRYQIFGFVLHGGDHASSGHYVWACEMADRWAVFNDEEVEFVDLENILSPSNLSPYILVYTLQKN
;
A
#
# COMPACT_ATOMS: atom_id res chain seq x y z
N MET A 1 9.48 3.83 -31.02
CA MET A 1 9.60 4.04 -29.56
C MET A 1 9.07 5.42 -29.26
N VAL A 2 8.04 5.55 -28.43
CA VAL A 2 7.56 6.88 -28.00
C VAL A 2 8.48 7.35 -26.88
N THR A 3 9.46 8.18 -27.22
CA THR A 3 10.33 8.85 -26.25
C THR A 3 9.56 10.00 -25.60
N GLY A 4 9.40 9.97 -24.27
CA GLY A 4 8.69 11.00 -23.49
C GLY A 4 7.52 10.52 -22.63
N SER A 5 7.37 9.22 -22.38
CA SER A 5 6.29 8.68 -21.53
C SER A 5 6.81 8.15 -20.19
N THR A 6 6.01 8.31 -19.14
CA THR A 6 6.28 7.72 -17.82
C THR A 6 6.00 6.21 -17.85
N VAL A 7 6.92 5.42 -17.28
CA VAL A 7 6.78 3.97 -17.15
C VAL A 7 6.53 3.62 -15.69
N LYS A 8 5.52 2.78 -15.41
CA LYS A 8 5.24 2.30 -14.05
C LYS A 8 6.35 1.35 -13.60
N LYS A 9 6.84 1.54 -12.38
CA LYS A 9 7.82 0.64 -11.79
C LYS A 9 7.10 -0.54 -11.15
N MET A 10 7.21 -1.72 -11.78
CA MET A 10 6.55 -2.96 -11.35
C MET A 10 7.47 -3.86 -10.50
N SER A 11 8.59 -3.35 -10.01
CA SER A 11 9.48 -4.12 -9.14
C SER A 11 8.76 -4.48 -7.84
N LYS A 12 8.98 -5.70 -7.34
CA LYS A 12 8.52 -6.11 -6.00
C LYS A 12 8.90 -5.05 -4.97
N PHE A 13 7.96 -4.74 -4.08
CA PHE A 13 8.17 -3.83 -2.97
C PHE A 13 7.67 -4.51 -1.70
N ASP A 14 8.56 -4.72 -0.74
CA ASP A 14 8.21 -5.32 0.54
C ASP A 14 7.66 -4.24 1.49
N ILE A 15 6.43 -4.44 1.97
CA ILE A 15 5.81 -3.56 2.98
C ILE A 15 6.23 -4.08 4.35
N ASN A 16 6.73 -3.19 5.20
CA ASN A 16 7.00 -3.52 6.60
C ASN A 16 5.78 -3.18 7.45
N ASP A 17 5.42 -4.07 8.37
CA ASP A 17 4.32 -3.82 9.30
C ASP A 17 4.60 -2.60 10.19
N THR A 18 5.85 -2.43 10.61
CA THR A 18 6.28 -1.30 11.43
C THR A 18 7.44 -0.57 10.77
N VAL A 19 7.39 0.77 10.79
CA VAL A 19 8.54 1.62 10.43
C VAL A 19 8.96 2.46 11.63
N THR A 20 10.26 2.62 11.81
CA THR A 20 10.85 3.47 12.86
C THR A 20 11.52 4.66 12.20
N LEU A 21 11.07 5.86 12.52
CA LEU A 21 11.61 7.11 11.98
C LEU A 21 12.31 7.88 13.10
N LYS A 22 13.47 8.44 12.77
CA LYS A 22 14.18 9.41 13.62
C LYS A 22 13.84 10.81 13.14
N LEU A 23 13.22 11.61 14.00
CA LEU A 23 12.86 12.99 13.72
C LEU A 23 14.06 13.92 13.89
N GLU A 24 13.95 15.14 13.40
CA GLU A 24 15.03 16.14 13.44
C GLU A 24 15.46 16.50 14.86
N ASP A 25 14.54 16.47 15.82
CA ASP A 25 14.79 16.70 17.25
C ASP A 25 15.48 15.51 17.95
N GLY A 26 15.74 14.42 17.21
CA GLY A 26 16.35 13.19 17.73
C GLY A 26 15.34 12.20 18.30
N THR A 27 14.06 12.53 18.38
CA THR A 27 13.00 11.63 18.82
C THR A 27 12.90 10.44 17.89
N VAL A 28 12.80 9.23 18.45
CA VAL A 28 12.55 8.00 17.71
C VAL A 28 11.07 7.67 17.83
N GLN A 29 10.39 7.59 16.69
CA GLN A 29 8.96 7.33 16.64
C GLN A 29 8.66 6.09 15.81
N ARG A 30 7.79 5.24 16.34
CA ARG A 30 7.33 4.01 15.70
C ARG A 30 5.95 4.20 15.10
N TYR A 31 5.79 3.68 13.90
CA TYR A 31 4.53 3.69 13.19
C TYR A 31 4.17 2.29 12.73
N GLN A 32 2.89 1.96 12.80
CA GLN A 32 2.32 0.70 12.34
C GLN A 32 1.56 0.96 11.03
N ILE A 33 1.68 0.05 10.06
CA ILE A 33 0.89 0.09 8.83
C ILE A 33 -0.59 0.04 9.20
N PHE A 34 -1.37 0.96 8.64
CA PHE A 34 -2.83 0.99 8.81
C PHE A 34 -3.53 0.58 7.52
N GLY A 35 -2.97 0.98 6.39
CA GLY A 35 -3.52 0.64 5.09
C GLY A 35 -2.64 1.09 3.94
N PHE A 36 -3.04 0.74 2.73
CA PHE A 36 -2.36 1.15 1.52
C PHE A 36 -3.30 1.19 0.33
N VAL A 37 -3.03 2.15 -0.56
CA VAL A 37 -3.67 2.24 -1.87
C VAL A 37 -2.86 1.41 -2.85
N LEU A 38 -3.52 0.48 -3.52
CA LEU A 38 -2.98 -0.33 -4.60
C LEU A 38 -3.36 0.30 -5.93
N HIS A 39 -2.43 0.26 -6.89
CA HIS A 39 -2.71 0.57 -8.29
C HIS A 39 -2.61 -0.70 -9.13
N GLY A 40 -3.74 -1.08 -9.73
CA GLY A 40 -3.90 -2.16 -10.68
C GLY A 40 -3.57 -1.72 -12.11
N GLY A 41 -2.74 -2.49 -12.81
CA GLY A 41 -2.40 -2.27 -14.23
C GLY A 41 -0.96 -1.79 -14.45
N ASP A 42 -0.45 -1.98 -15.66
CA ASP A 42 0.98 -1.86 -15.98
C ASP A 42 1.40 -0.48 -16.48
N HIS A 43 0.44 0.39 -16.78
CA HIS A 43 0.69 1.73 -17.28
C HIS A 43 0.72 2.74 -16.13
N ALA A 44 1.56 3.78 -16.27
CA ALA A 44 1.57 4.89 -15.31
C ALA A 44 0.41 5.86 -15.51
N SER A 45 -0.22 5.85 -16.69
CA SER A 45 -1.28 6.78 -17.09
C SER A 45 -2.68 6.20 -17.00
N SER A 46 -2.82 4.92 -16.67
CA SER A 46 -4.11 4.24 -16.60
C SER A 46 -4.04 3.00 -15.72
N GLY A 47 -5.17 2.65 -15.13
CA GLY A 47 -5.30 1.51 -14.23
C GLY A 47 -6.54 1.64 -13.35
N HIS A 48 -6.53 0.90 -12.25
CA HIS A 48 -7.60 0.88 -11.25
C HIS A 48 -7.03 1.05 -9.85
N TYR A 49 -7.73 1.74 -8.96
CA TYR A 49 -7.26 1.94 -7.60
C TYR A 49 -8.12 1.17 -6.61
N VAL A 50 -7.45 0.54 -5.65
CA VAL A 50 -8.11 -0.25 -4.60
C VAL A 50 -7.51 0.16 -3.25
N TRP A 51 -8.32 0.21 -2.20
CA TRP A 51 -7.86 0.53 -0.85
C TRP A 51 -7.88 -0.72 0.01
N ALA A 52 -6.78 -0.99 0.70
CA ALA A 52 -6.71 -2.05 1.71
C ALA A 52 -6.38 -1.43 3.07
N CYS A 53 -7.10 -1.78 4.12
CA CYS A 53 -6.78 -1.33 5.48
C CYS A 53 -7.16 -2.32 6.56
N GLU A 54 -6.55 -2.13 7.72
CA GLU A 54 -6.90 -2.85 8.93
C GLU A 54 -8.19 -2.30 9.55
N MET A 55 -9.13 -3.20 9.83
CA MET A 55 -10.40 -2.96 10.50
C MET A 55 -10.68 -4.09 11.49
N ALA A 56 -10.76 -3.76 12.78
CA ALA A 56 -11.05 -4.72 13.84
C ALA A 56 -10.16 -5.98 13.77
N ASP A 57 -8.83 -5.76 13.71
CA ASP A 57 -7.79 -6.78 13.64
C ASP A 57 -7.86 -7.69 12.40
N ARG A 58 -8.51 -7.23 11.32
CA ARG A 58 -8.62 -7.91 10.03
C ARG A 58 -8.33 -6.94 8.90
N TRP A 59 -7.76 -7.44 7.81
CA TRP A 59 -7.61 -6.64 6.61
C TRP A 59 -8.90 -6.67 5.78
N ALA A 60 -9.32 -5.49 5.34
CA ALA A 60 -10.43 -5.29 4.42
C ALA A 60 -9.92 -4.62 3.15
N VAL A 61 -10.42 -5.07 2.00
CA VAL A 61 -10.19 -4.47 0.69
C VAL A 61 -11.49 -3.83 0.23
N PHE A 62 -11.37 -2.58 -0.19
CA PHE A 62 -12.44 -1.75 -0.74
C PHE A 62 -12.15 -1.55 -2.22
N ASN A 63 -12.97 -2.21 -3.05
CA ASN A 63 -12.92 -2.15 -4.49
C ASN A 63 -14.25 -1.56 -4.99
N ASP A 64 -14.30 -0.24 -5.12
CA ASP A 64 -15.51 0.50 -5.45
C ASP A 64 -16.67 0.15 -4.50
N GLU A 65 -17.76 -0.45 -5.00
CA GLU A 65 -18.89 -0.92 -4.19
C GLU A 65 -18.65 -2.23 -3.44
N GLU A 66 -17.58 -2.96 -3.75
CA GLU A 66 -17.27 -4.26 -3.17
C GLU A 66 -16.33 -4.12 -1.97
N VAL A 67 -16.68 -4.80 -0.87
CA VAL A 67 -15.87 -4.84 0.35
C VAL A 67 -15.67 -6.27 0.79
N GLU A 68 -14.43 -6.68 0.94
CA GLU A 68 -14.06 -8.04 1.31
C GLU A 68 -13.02 -8.05 2.41
N PHE A 69 -13.14 -8.98 3.36
CA PHE A 69 -12.09 -9.24 4.32
C PHE A 69 -11.16 -10.34 3.80
N VAL A 70 -9.87 -10.07 3.81
CA VAL A 70 -8.83 -10.93 3.21
C VAL A 70 -7.57 -10.90 4.06
N ASP A 71 -6.72 -11.92 3.95
CA ASP A 71 -5.39 -11.88 4.56
C ASP A 71 -4.45 -10.97 3.76
N LEU A 72 -3.54 -10.28 4.42
CA LEU A 72 -2.61 -9.33 3.79
C LEU A 72 -1.80 -9.96 2.64
N GLU A 73 -1.37 -11.21 2.81
CA GLU A 73 -0.61 -11.96 1.78
C GLU A 73 -1.44 -12.15 0.49
N ASN A 74 -2.75 -12.34 0.63
CA ASN A 74 -3.65 -12.52 -0.51
C ASN A 74 -3.91 -11.20 -1.26
N ILE A 75 -3.83 -10.05 -0.57
CA ILE A 75 -3.97 -8.73 -1.18
C ILE A 75 -2.82 -8.42 -2.14
N LEU A 76 -1.61 -8.84 -1.79
CA LEU A 76 -0.37 -8.53 -2.52
C LEU A 76 0.03 -9.60 -3.54
N SER A 77 -0.71 -10.71 -3.59
CA SER A 77 -0.44 -11.83 -4.49
C SER A 77 -0.74 -11.55 -5.98
N PRO A 78 -1.76 -10.78 -6.37
CA PRO A 78 -2.04 -10.51 -7.78
C PRO A 78 -0.91 -9.72 -8.45
N SER A 79 -0.37 -10.25 -9.55
CA SER A 79 0.81 -9.68 -10.23
C SER A 79 0.59 -8.30 -10.85
N ASN A 80 -0.67 -7.86 -10.99
CA ASN A 80 -1.04 -6.59 -11.57
C ASN A 80 -1.34 -5.50 -10.52
N LEU A 81 -1.41 -5.84 -9.23
CA LEU A 81 -1.62 -4.88 -8.14
C LEU A 81 -0.29 -4.56 -7.48
N SER A 82 0.04 -3.28 -7.39
CA SER A 82 1.25 -2.81 -6.71
C SER A 82 0.90 -1.73 -5.69
N PRO A 83 1.45 -1.78 -4.47
CA PRO A 83 1.32 -0.71 -3.50
C PRO A 83 1.82 0.62 -4.08
N TYR A 84 1.04 1.68 -3.91
CA TYR A 84 1.36 3.00 -4.45
C TYR A 84 1.44 4.06 -3.35
N ILE A 85 0.50 4.05 -2.40
CA ILE A 85 0.51 4.92 -1.23
C ILE A 85 0.43 4.04 0.01
N LEU A 86 1.36 4.21 0.95
CA LEU A 86 1.33 3.51 2.23
C LEU A 86 0.89 4.49 3.32
N VAL A 87 -0.05 4.06 4.15
CA VAL A 87 -0.57 4.84 5.28
C VAL A 87 -0.15 4.16 6.56
N TYR A 88 0.71 4.84 7.31
CA TYR A 88 1.16 4.41 8.62
C TYR A 88 0.57 5.33 9.69
N THR A 89 0.22 4.76 10.84
CA THR A 89 -0.26 5.51 12.00
C THR A 89 0.69 5.33 13.18
N LEU A 90 0.67 6.26 14.12
CA LEU A 90 1.48 6.14 15.32
C LEU A 90 1.15 4.84 16.05
N GLN A 91 2.18 4.06 16.34
CA GLN A 91 2.02 2.84 17.12
C GLN A 91 1.56 3.25 18.52
N LYS A 92 0.37 2.79 18.91
CA LYS A 92 -0.12 2.97 20.28
C LYS A 92 0.63 1.97 21.17
N ASN A 93 1.13 2.45 22.30
CA ASN A 93 1.75 1.62 23.33
C ASN A 93 0.72 0.73 24.02
#